data_AF-A0A9D7CSE0-F1
#
_entry.id   AF-A0A9D7CSE0-F1
#
_cell.length_a   1.000
_cell.length_b   1.000
_cell.length_c   1.000
_cell.angle_alpha   90.00
_cell.angle_beta   90.00
_cell.angle_gamma   90.00
#
_symmetry.space_group_name_H-M   'P 1'
#
loop_
_entity.id
_entity.type
_entity.pdbx_description
1 polymer ?
#
loop_
_entity_poly.entity_id
_entity_poly.type
_entity_poly.pdbx_seq_one_letter_code
_entity_poly.pdbx_strand_id
1 'polypeptide(L)'
;MAGGSFDPVVGAQPTPAATTQPAPTSSVWTPPPLPVPSQGPASSGSPARKFYLEKVHAALGSCASCHASGAAGAPVFIQADAATAYQTMDGRAYITKNSVLVTKGQHTGPALDANQRTLVDQWLALEATERVGQAAPVNILDKVGQCLNGALFQQIGFEKLLTEPRDGENTDQCTGCNKAMCNTCHTGGDGGFYMGVGSNFDPNTFTKSQVMPFIAKYIGLNGTAAVPSFGIKAKQAVVAIAPAYAAHPKFTIPADMEQRLNVFVQAALNNYAAGLCGK
;
A
#
# COMPACT_ATOMS: atom_id res chain seq x y z
N MET A 1 4.79 2.72 -73.73
CA MET A 1 4.44 3.37 -72.46
C MET A 1 4.37 2.29 -71.41
N ALA A 2 5.23 2.38 -70.41
CA ALA A 2 5.63 1.30 -69.52
C ALA A 2 4.63 1.11 -68.37
N GLY A 3 4.33 -0.14 -68.05
CA GLY A 3 3.66 -0.55 -66.82
C GLY A 3 4.70 -0.96 -65.78
N GLY A 4 4.56 -0.44 -64.56
CA GLY A 4 5.36 -0.82 -63.40
C GLY A 4 4.44 -0.99 -62.19
N SER A 5 4.38 -2.21 -61.67
CA SER A 5 3.79 -2.55 -60.37
C SER A 5 4.70 -2.06 -59.25
N PHE A 6 4.12 -1.42 -58.23
CA PHE A 6 4.78 -1.13 -56.96
C PHE A 6 4.17 -2.02 -55.87
N ASP A 7 4.95 -2.99 -55.40
CA ASP A 7 4.73 -3.67 -54.11
C ASP A 7 5.49 -2.90 -53.02
N PRO A 8 4.85 -2.50 -51.89
CA PRO A 8 5.58 -2.02 -50.74
C PRO A 8 6.12 -3.20 -49.92
N VAL A 9 7.44 -3.36 -49.95
CA VAL A 9 8.19 -4.24 -49.05
C VAL A 9 8.04 -3.71 -47.61
N VAL A 10 7.32 -4.46 -46.78
CA VAL A 10 7.25 -4.24 -45.33
C VAL A 10 8.58 -4.69 -44.72
N GLY A 11 9.43 -3.73 -44.36
CA GLY A 11 10.66 -3.99 -43.61
C GLY A 11 10.35 -4.48 -42.21
N ALA A 12 10.81 -5.69 -41.87
CA ALA A 12 10.78 -6.19 -40.51
C ALA A 12 11.63 -5.29 -39.59
N GLN A 13 11.02 -4.68 -38.57
CA GLN A 13 11.76 -4.02 -37.50
C GLN A 13 12.57 -5.06 -36.72
N PRO A 14 13.85 -4.80 -36.41
CA PRO A 14 14.62 -5.66 -35.54
C PRO A 14 14.03 -5.63 -34.12
N THR A 15 13.72 -6.81 -33.60
CA THR A 15 13.41 -7.04 -32.19
C THR A 15 14.59 -6.57 -31.32
N PRO A 16 14.38 -5.73 -30.28
CA PRO A 16 15.44 -5.40 -29.34
C PRO A 16 15.95 -6.67 -28.67
N ALA A 17 17.26 -6.86 -28.66
CA ALA A 17 17.90 -7.97 -27.97
C ALA A 17 17.51 -7.94 -26.48
N ALA A 18 17.05 -9.07 -25.96
CA ALA A 18 16.76 -9.24 -24.55
C ALA A 18 18.05 -9.12 -23.74
N THR A 19 18.30 -7.96 -23.15
CA THR A 19 19.37 -7.78 -22.18
C THR A 19 19.00 -8.56 -20.92
N THR A 20 19.65 -9.70 -20.70
CA THR A 20 19.57 -10.45 -19.44
C THR A 20 20.20 -9.62 -18.33
N GLN A 21 19.38 -8.79 -17.68
CA GLN A 21 19.79 -8.12 -16.45
C GLN A 21 19.90 -9.20 -15.35
N PRO A 22 21.03 -9.30 -14.64
CA PRO A 22 21.17 -10.25 -13.55
C PRO A 22 20.11 -10.00 -12.49
N ALA A 23 19.56 -11.08 -11.93
CA ALA A 23 18.58 -11.01 -10.86
C ALA A 23 19.13 -10.14 -9.70
N PRO A 24 18.37 -9.18 -9.18
CA PRO A 24 18.82 -8.36 -8.06
C PRO A 24 19.09 -9.29 -6.89
N THR A 25 20.35 -9.30 -6.42
CA THR A 25 20.73 -10.01 -5.20
C THR A 25 19.98 -9.38 -4.04
N SER A 26 19.07 -10.15 -3.44
CA SER A 26 18.37 -9.83 -2.21
C SER A 26 19.38 -9.76 -1.05
N SER A 27 20.11 -8.65 -0.92
CA SER A 27 20.70 -8.31 0.37
C SER A 27 19.54 -7.95 1.29
N VAL A 28 19.34 -8.73 2.35
CA VAL A 28 18.44 -8.36 3.45
C VAL A 28 19.07 -7.12 4.09
N TRP A 29 18.67 -5.95 3.59
CA TRP A 29 19.10 -4.68 4.15
C TRP A 29 18.41 -4.53 5.50
N THR A 30 19.20 -4.45 6.56
CA THR A 30 18.73 -4.18 7.92
C THR A 30 18.78 -2.67 8.14
N PRO A 31 17.64 -1.98 8.26
CA PRO A 31 17.62 -0.54 8.55
C PRO A 31 18.38 -0.26 9.85
N PRO A 32 19.18 0.83 9.91
CA PRO A 32 19.62 1.34 11.20
C PRO A 32 18.38 1.72 12.03
N PRO A 33 18.35 1.38 13.33
CA PRO A 33 17.26 1.79 14.21
C PRO A 33 17.14 3.31 14.22
N LEU A 34 15.92 3.84 14.18
CA LEU A 34 15.72 5.27 14.33
C LEU A 34 16.25 5.75 15.67
N PRO A 35 16.86 6.95 15.74
CA PRO A 35 17.03 7.65 17.00
C PRO A 35 15.64 7.85 17.60
N VAL A 36 15.40 7.25 18.75
CA VAL A 36 14.25 7.62 19.59
C VAL A 36 14.44 9.09 19.96
N PRO A 37 13.45 9.97 19.71
CA PRO A 37 13.56 11.37 20.12
C PRO A 37 13.91 11.45 21.60
N SER A 38 14.86 12.31 21.96
CA SER A 38 15.26 12.46 23.38
C SER A 38 14.15 13.08 24.22
N GLN A 39 13.20 13.79 23.60
CA GLN A 39 12.02 14.40 24.21
C GLN A 39 10.85 14.41 23.21
N GLY A 40 9.62 14.52 23.74
CA GLY A 40 8.38 14.59 22.95
C GLY A 40 7.68 13.25 22.71
N PRO A 41 6.63 13.22 21.88
CA PRO A 41 5.97 12.02 21.38
C PRO A 41 7.01 11.06 20.81
N ALA A 42 6.76 9.76 20.92
CA ALA A 42 7.70 8.71 20.53
C ALA A 42 9.02 8.64 21.34
N SER A 43 9.30 9.55 22.28
CA SER A 43 10.50 9.47 23.13
C SER A 43 10.46 8.29 24.11
N SER A 44 11.61 7.87 24.62
CA SER A 44 11.68 6.79 25.60
C SER A 44 10.95 7.12 26.91
N GLY A 45 10.78 8.41 27.24
CA GLY A 45 10.05 8.89 28.40
C GLY A 45 8.56 9.18 28.16
N SER A 46 8.07 9.07 26.91
CA SER A 46 6.67 9.35 26.55
C SER A 46 5.69 8.40 27.25
N PRO A 47 4.76 8.90 28.09
CA PRO A 47 3.65 8.11 28.62
C PRO A 47 2.84 7.39 27.54
N ALA A 48 2.56 8.05 26.40
CA ALA A 48 1.84 7.49 25.28
C ALA A 48 2.57 6.31 24.64
N ARG A 49 3.88 6.46 24.37
CA ARG A 49 4.72 5.36 23.87
C ARG A 49 4.77 4.22 24.87
N LYS A 50 4.97 4.50 26.15
CA LYS A 50 4.97 3.47 27.20
C LYS A 50 3.64 2.71 27.22
N PHE A 51 2.52 3.42 27.18
CA PHE A 51 1.19 2.82 27.15
C PHE A 51 1.00 1.92 25.92
N TYR A 52 1.49 2.34 24.75
CA TYR A 52 1.47 1.49 23.56
C TYR A 52 2.25 0.19 23.76
N LEU A 53 3.50 0.30 24.22
CA LEU A 53 4.39 -0.86 24.41
C LEU A 53 3.84 -1.86 25.42
N GLU A 54 3.21 -1.37 26.50
CA GLU A 54 2.71 -2.21 27.58
C GLU A 54 1.30 -2.76 27.36
N LYS A 55 0.45 -2.06 26.58
CA LYS A 55 -0.98 -2.37 26.49
C LYS A 55 -1.46 -2.56 25.05
N VAL A 56 -1.23 -1.58 24.19
CA VAL A 56 -1.83 -1.55 22.85
C VAL A 56 -1.23 -2.61 21.94
N HIS A 57 0.10 -2.77 21.93
CA HIS A 57 0.75 -3.75 21.04
C HIS A 57 0.22 -5.17 21.26
N ALA A 58 0.16 -5.60 22.53
CA ALA A 58 -0.42 -6.90 22.89
C ALA A 58 -1.91 -6.99 22.53
N ALA A 59 -2.69 -5.92 22.76
CA ALA A 59 -4.10 -5.89 22.40
C ALA A 59 -4.32 -6.03 20.88
N LEU A 60 -3.40 -5.54 20.05
CA LEU A 60 -3.44 -5.69 18.59
C LEU A 60 -2.91 -7.05 18.10
N GLY A 61 -2.60 -7.99 19.00
CA GLY A 61 -2.01 -9.29 18.64
C GLY A 61 -2.85 -10.11 17.66
N SER A 62 -4.18 -10.02 17.70
CA SER A 62 -5.05 -10.72 16.74
C SER A 62 -4.91 -10.19 15.31
N CYS A 63 -4.45 -8.95 15.13
CA CYS A 63 -4.18 -8.34 13.83
C CYS A 63 -2.78 -8.72 13.28
N ALA A 64 -1.87 -9.20 14.12
CA ALA A 64 -0.47 -9.47 13.76
C ALA A 64 -0.33 -10.61 12.74
N SER A 65 -1.25 -11.58 12.72
CA SER A 65 -1.24 -12.71 11.76
C SER A 65 -1.08 -12.27 10.31
N CYS A 66 -1.66 -11.11 9.95
CA CYS A 66 -1.50 -10.51 8.63
C CYS A 66 -0.53 -9.32 8.65
N HIS A 67 -0.61 -8.46 9.65
CA HIS A 67 0.14 -7.18 9.67
C HIS A 67 1.59 -7.28 10.15
N ALA A 68 2.06 -8.45 10.60
CA ALA A 68 3.47 -8.70 10.90
C ALA A 68 4.27 -9.09 9.64
N SER A 69 3.65 -9.80 8.71
CA SER A 69 4.31 -10.36 7.51
C SER A 69 3.84 -9.75 6.19
N GLY A 70 2.72 -9.04 6.22
CA GLY A 70 2.06 -8.51 5.03
C GLY A 70 1.18 -9.54 4.31
N ALA A 71 0.80 -10.62 4.98
CA ALA A 71 -0.08 -11.64 4.42
C ALA A 71 -1.38 -11.03 3.88
N ALA A 72 -1.90 -11.59 2.78
CA ALA A 72 -3.11 -11.11 2.10
C ALA A 72 -3.08 -9.61 1.73
N GLY A 73 -1.88 -9.04 1.53
CA GLY A 73 -1.68 -7.63 1.15
C GLY A 73 -1.93 -6.66 2.29
N ALA A 74 -1.82 -7.12 3.52
CA ALA A 74 -1.82 -6.26 4.70
C ALA A 74 -0.56 -5.38 4.70
N PRO A 75 -0.67 -4.07 5.03
CA PRO A 75 0.52 -3.28 5.29
C PRO A 75 1.23 -3.80 6.55
N VAL A 76 2.55 -3.94 6.47
CA VAL A 76 3.38 -4.33 7.61
C VAL A 76 3.52 -3.15 8.58
N PHE A 77 2.95 -3.30 9.77
CA PHE A 77 3.08 -2.31 10.86
C PHE A 77 2.88 -2.87 12.27
N ILE A 78 2.41 -4.11 12.42
CA ILE A 78 2.29 -4.80 13.73
C ILE A 78 3.40 -5.86 13.79
N GLN A 79 4.63 -5.38 13.88
CA GLN A 79 5.81 -6.24 13.95
C GLN A 79 5.93 -6.93 15.32
N ALA A 80 6.74 -7.98 15.41
CA ALA A 80 6.89 -8.77 16.65
C ALA A 80 7.41 -7.93 17.82
N ASP A 81 8.34 -7.01 17.56
CA ASP A 81 8.79 -6.02 18.54
C ASP A 81 7.85 -4.82 18.57
N ALA A 82 7.32 -4.51 19.75
CA ALA A 82 6.45 -3.36 20.00
C ALA A 82 7.14 -2.03 19.68
N ALA A 83 8.43 -1.87 19.98
CA ALA A 83 9.13 -0.62 19.70
C ALA A 83 9.24 -0.35 18.20
N THR A 84 9.59 -1.37 17.42
CA THR A 84 9.66 -1.27 15.97
C THR A 84 8.27 -1.09 15.33
N ALA A 85 7.23 -1.76 15.86
CA ALA A 85 5.84 -1.57 15.44
C ALA A 85 5.35 -0.13 15.66
N TYR A 86 5.64 0.43 16.85
CA TYR A 86 5.32 1.82 17.16
C TYR A 86 6.00 2.79 16.17
N GLN A 87 7.32 2.65 15.96
CA GLN A 87 8.07 3.50 15.04
C GLN A 87 7.54 3.41 13.60
N THR A 88 7.19 2.20 13.17
CA THR A 88 6.60 1.97 11.84
C THR A 88 5.24 2.67 11.71
N MET A 89 4.40 2.64 12.75
CA MET A 89 3.12 3.35 12.75
C MET A 89 3.27 4.88 12.78
N ASP A 90 4.24 5.38 13.54
CA ASP A 90 4.55 6.81 13.60
C ASP A 90 5.02 7.31 12.22
N GLY A 91 5.98 6.61 11.59
CA GLY A 91 6.51 6.94 10.27
C GLY A 91 5.48 6.84 9.13
N ARG A 92 4.37 6.13 9.34
CA ARG A 92 3.21 6.04 8.44
C ARG A 92 2.11 7.06 8.73
N ALA A 93 2.30 7.92 9.74
CA ALA A 93 1.28 8.83 10.25
C ALA A 93 -0.03 8.11 10.65
N TYR A 94 0.06 6.91 11.24
CA TYR A 94 -1.10 6.21 11.81
C TYR A 94 -1.43 6.67 13.24
N ILE A 95 -0.51 7.38 13.89
CA ILE A 95 -0.68 7.88 15.25
C ILE A 95 -1.31 9.28 15.20
N THR A 96 -2.61 9.33 14.91
CA THR A 96 -3.39 10.57 14.78
C THR A 96 -4.81 10.38 15.32
N LYS A 97 -5.52 11.48 15.60
CA LYS A 97 -6.93 11.43 16.05
C LYS A 97 -7.85 10.70 15.08
N ASN A 98 -7.57 10.75 13.77
CA ASN A 98 -8.33 10.05 12.72
C ASN A 98 -7.56 8.81 12.22
N SER A 99 -6.93 8.07 13.14
CA SER A 99 -6.10 6.91 12.83
C SER A 99 -6.83 5.89 11.96
N VAL A 100 -6.10 5.32 10.99
CA VAL A 100 -6.60 4.19 10.18
C VAL A 100 -6.92 2.98 11.04
N LEU A 101 -6.26 2.82 12.20
CA LEU A 101 -6.53 1.72 13.13
C LEU A 101 -7.98 1.76 13.64
N VAL A 102 -8.54 2.96 13.76
CA VAL A 102 -9.90 3.20 14.23
C VAL A 102 -10.89 3.21 13.07
N THR A 103 -10.53 3.84 11.95
CA THR A 103 -11.46 4.10 10.84
C THR A 103 -11.55 2.96 9.82
N LYS A 104 -10.57 2.04 9.78
CA LYS A 104 -10.54 0.96 8.77
C LYS A 104 -11.73 -0.02 8.89
N GLY A 105 -12.26 -0.19 10.09
CA GLY A 105 -13.35 -1.12 10.39
C GLY A 105 -13.03 -2.59 10.11
N GLN A 106 -14.08 -3.40 9.98
CA GLN A 106 -13.95 -4.81 9.60
C GLN A 106 -13.35 -4.92 8.20
N HIS A 107 -12.46 -5.90 8.01
CA HIS A 107 -11.85 -6.21 6.73
C HIS A 107 -11.75 -7.74 6.62
N THR A 108 -10.78 -8.27 5.87
CA THR A 108 -10.53 -9.73 5.86
C THR A 108 -10.35 -10.29 7.27
N GLY A 109 -9.74 -9.50 8.18
CA GLY A 109 -9.70 -9.78 9.62
C GLY A 109 -10.79 -9.03 10.41
N PRO A 110 -10.93 -9.35 11.71
CA PRO A 110 -11.92 -8.71 12.55
C PRO A 110 -11.67 -7.20 12.68
N ALA A 111 -12.73 -6.44 12.97
CA ALA A 111 -12.58 -5.09 13.49
C ALA A 111 -11.96 -5.14 14.90
N LEU A 112 -11.51 -3.99 15.41
CA LEU A 112 -11.18 -3.87 16.82
C LEU A 112 -12.42 -4.21 17.66
N ASP A 113 -12.28 -5.11 18.63
CA ASP A 113 -13.30 -5.32 19.65
C ASP A 113 -13.41 -4.11 20.59
N ALA A 114 -14.40 -4.12 21.50
CA ALA A 114 -14.64 -2.99 22.39
C ALA A 114 -13.45 -2.67 23.32
N ASN A 115 -12.73 -3.69 23.79
CA ASN A 115 -11.57 -3.51 24.66
C ASN A 115 -10.35 -3.01 23.88
N GLN A 116 -10.06 -3.62 22.74
CA GLN A 116 -9.02 -3.16 21.80
C GLN A 116 -9.27 -1.70 21.39
N ARG A 117 -10.51 -1.36 21.05
CA ARG A 117 -10.93 -0.01 20.69
C ARG A 117 -10.69 0.98 21.82
N THR A 118 -11.07 0.62 23.06
CA THR A 118 -10.85 1.45 24.24
C THR A 118 -9.36 1.74 24.46
N LEU A 119 -8.50 0.71 24.35
CA LEU A 119 -7.05 0.87 24.50
C LEU A 119 -6.43 1.71 23.39
N VAL A 120 -6.84 1.51 22.13
CA VAL A 120 -6.37 2.31 21.00
C VAL A 120 -6.81 3.77 21.14
N ASP A 121 -8.07 4.04 21.49
CA ASP A 121 -8.58 5.40 21.67
C ASP A 121 -7.88 6.11 22.84
N GLN A 122 -7.66 5.42 23.96
CA GLN A 122 -6.91 5.96 25.10
C GLN A 122 -5.47 6.31 24.71
N TRP A 123 -4.80 5.41 23.99
CA TRP A 123 -3.45 5.67 23.50
C TRP A 123 -3.40 6.86 22.55
N LEU A 124 -4.29 6.93 21.56
CA LEU A 124 -4.35 8.05 20.62
C LEU A 124 -4.68 9.38 21.31
N ALA A 125 -5.44 9.37 22.42
CA ALA A 125 -5.67 10.55 23.25
C ALA A 125 -4.41 11.01 24.02
N LEU A 126 -3.61 10.06 24.53
CA LEU A 126 -2.30 10.37 25.14
C LEU A 126 -1.36 10.96 24.09
N GLU A 127 -1.28 10.34 22.91
CA GLU A 127 -0.49 10.83 21.77
C GLU A 127 -0.91 12.25 21.36
N ALA A 128 -2.22 12.49 21.25
CA ALA A 128 -2.73 13.82 20.91
C ALA A 128 -2.33 14.88 21.94
N THR A 129 -2.32 14.53 23.23
CA THR A 129 -1.89 15.43 24.31
C THR A 129 -0.40 15.74 24.24
N GLU A 130 0.44 14.73 24.01
CA GLU A 130 1.90 14.90 23.94
C GLU A 130 2.36 15.62 22.67
N ARG A 131 1.59 15.51 21.59
CA ARG A 131 1.89 16.11 20.27
C ARG A 131 1.48 17.58 20.17
N VAL A 132 0.78 18.13 21.16
CA VAL A 132 0.40 19.55 21.14
C VAL A 132 1.64 20.44 21.09
N GLY A 133 1.69 21.35 20.12
CA GLY A 133 2.80 22.28 19.93
C GLY A 133 4.07 21.65 19.35
N GLN A 134 4.02 20.37 18.97
CA GLN A 134 5.15 19.67 18.34
C GLN A 134 5.04 19.67 16.83
N ALA A 135 6.18 19.58 16.16
CA ALA A 135 6.20 19.30 14.72
C ALA A 135 5.53 17.93 14.47
N ALA A 136 4.73 17.84 13.41
CA ALA A 136 4.16 16.57 13.01
C ALA A 136 5.29 15.57 12.68
N PRO A 137 5.11 14.26 12.96
CA PRO A 137 6.05 13.25 12.52
C PRO A 137 6.32 13.37 11.04
N VAL A 138 7.57 13.12 10.66
CA VAL A 138 7.92 13.01 9.24
C VAL A 138 7.21 11.78 8.68
N ASN A 139 6.17 12.02 7.87
CA ASN A 139 5.54 10.96 7.12
C ASN A 139 6.44 10.58 5.94
N ILE A 140 7.19 9.49 6.12
CA ILE A 140 8.14 9.00 5.12
C ILE A 140 7.40 8.62 3.84
N LEU A 141 6.19 8.07 3.97
CA LEU A 141 5.42 7.68 2.80
C LEU A 141 4.97 8.90 1.99
N ASP A 142 4.54 10.00 2.62
CA ASP A 142 4.21 11.23 1.87
C ASP A 142 5.43 11.80 1.13
N LYS A 143 6.63 11.71 1.74
CA LYS A 143 7.89 12.12 1.08
C LYS A 143 8.19 11.25 -0.14
N VAL A 144 8.10 9.93 0.00
CA VAL A 144 8.31 8.99 -1.12
C VAL A 144 7.20 9.14 -2.17
N GLY A 145 6.01 9.58 -1.79
CA GLY A 145 4.91 9.86 -2.71
C GLY A 145 5.22 10.93 -3.74
N GLN A 146 6.03 11.91 -3.37
CA GLN A 146 6.54 12.93 -4.29
C GLN A 146 7.48 12.33 -5.36
N CYS A 147 7.96 11.11 -5.15
CA CYS A 147 8.83 10.38 -6.08
C CYS A 147 8.08 9.48 -7.05
N LEU A 148 6.77 9.29 -6.88
CA LEU A 148 5.95 8.51 -7.82
C LEU A 148 5.96 9.20 -9.19
N ASN A 149 6.05 8.41 -10.26
CA ASN A 149 6.10 8.91 -11.63
C ASN A 149 4.76 8.65 -12.34
N GLY A 150 4.09 9.72 -12.78
CA GLY A 150 2.77 9.62 -13.43
C GLY A 150 2.77 8.85 -14.74
N ALA A 151 3.84 8.93 -15.54
CA ALA A 151 3.95 8.20 -16.79
C ALA A 151 4.12 6.68 -16.55
N LEU A 152 4.95 6.29 -15.58
CA LEU A 152 5.08 4.88 -15.18
C LEU A 152 3.79 4.36 -14.54
N PHE A 153 3.09 5.21 -13.77
CA PHE A 153 1.80 4.85 -13.19
C PHE A 153 0.75 4.57 -14.25
N GLN A 154 0.63 5.43 -15.26
CA GLN A 154 -0.29 5.23 -16.40
C GLN A 154 0.04 3.94 -17.15
N GLN A 155 1.33 3.61 -17.30
CA GLN A 155 1.74 2.38 -17.97
C GLN A 155 1.25 1.12 -17.26
N ILE A 156 1.03 1.11 -15.94
CA ILE A 156 0.54 -0.07 -15.21
C ILE A 156 -0.71 -0.64 -15.90
N GLY A 157 -1.64 0.23 -16.31
CA GLY A 157 -2.85 -0.16 -17.03
C GLY A 157 -3.95 -0.69 -16.12
N PHE A 158 -4.08 -0.14 -14.91
CA PHE A 158 -5.08 -0.55 -13.92
C PHE A 158 -6.53 -0.42 -14.42
N GLU A 159 -6.80 0.37 -15.46
CA GLU A 159 -8.12 0.47 -16.10
C GLU A 159 -8.54 -0.84 -16.77
N LYS A 160 -7.58 -1.72 -17.04
CA LYS A 160 -7.78 -3.05 -17.59
C LYS A 160 -7.92 -4.11 -16.51
N LEU A 161 -7.74 -3.76 -15.24
CA LEU A 161 -7.88 -4.69 -14.12
C LEU A 161 -9.36 -4.89 -13.82
N LEU A 162 -9.80 -6.13 -13.94
CA LEU A 162 -11.19 -6.54 -13.75
C LEU A 162 -11.28 -7.57 -12.63
N THR A 163 -12.38 -7.53 -11.91
CA THR A 163 -12.70 -8.57 -10.94
C THR A 163 -13.05 -9.90 -11.62
N GLU A 164 -12.91 -10.99 -10.88
CA GLU A 164 -13.19 -12.34 -11.33
C GLU A 164 -14.08 -13.06 -10.32
N PRO A 165 -15.02 -13.91 -10.79
CA PRO A 165 -15.82 -14.72 -9.89
C PRO A 165 -14.93 -15.72 -9.14
N ARG A 166 -15.25 -15.97 -7.86
CA ARG A 166 -14.67 -17.08 -7.10
C ARG A 166 -15.40 -18.39 -7.43
N ASP A 167 -14.77 -19.51 -7.08
CA ASP A 167 -15.40 -20.83 -7.22
C ASP A 167 -16.67 -20.89 -6.38
N GLY A 168 -17.79 -21.25 -7.03
CA GLY A 168 -19.10 -21.35 -6.38
C GLY A 168 -19.88 -20.03 -6.27
N GLU A 169 -19.32 -18.90 -6.71
CA GLU A 169 -20.08 -17.66 -6.88
C GLU A 169 -20.84 -17.66 -8.20
N ASN A 170 -22.12 -17.31 -8.16
CA ASN A 170 -22.88 -16.95 -9.35
C ASN A 170 -23.10 -15.43 -9.42
N THR A 171 -23.54 -14.95 -10.58
CA THR A 171 -23.77 -13.52 -10.86
C THR A 171 -24.74 -12.86 -9.89
N ASP A 172 -25.67 -13.63 -9.32
CA ASP A 172 -26.72 -13.12 -8.44
C ASP A 172 -26.23 -12.99 -6.99
N GLN A 173 -25.18 -13.73 -6.63
CA GLN A 173 -24.63 -13.76 -5.29
C GLN A 173 -23.50 -12.75 -5.08
N CYS A 174 -22.93 -12.20 -6.15
CA CYS A 174 -21.69 -11.46 -6.06
C CYS A 174 -21.71 -10.14 -6.83
N THR A 175 -22.22 -9.10 -6.15
CA THR A 175 -22.21 -7.73 -6.67
C THR A 175 -20.77 -7.26 -6.86
N GLY A 176 -20.36 -7.04 -8.12
CA GLY A 176 -19.05 -6.45 -8.45
C GLY A 176 -17.89 -7.43 -8.63
N CYS A 177 -18.09 -8.76 -8.64
CA CYS A 177 -17.01 -9.70 -8.96
C CYS A 177 -17.03 -10.30 -10.38
N ASN A 178 -18.07 -10.05 -11.18
CA ASN A 178 -18.10 -10.54 -12.55
C ASN A 178 -17.56 -9.50 -13.54
N LYS A 179 -16.23 -9.48 -13.71
CA LYS A 179 -15.54 -8.60 -14.68
C LYS A 179 -15.86 -7.11 -14.47
N ALA A 180 -16.12 -6.72 -13.22
CA ALA A 180 -16.34 -5.32 -12.89
C ALA A 180 -15.00 -4.57 -12.83
N MET A 181 -15.02 -3.30 -13.25
CA MET A 181 -13.86 -2.43 -13.12
C MET A 181 -13.66 -2.06 -11.65
N CYS A 182 -12.41 -2.04 -11.19
CA CYS A 182 -12.10 -1.72 -9.80
C CYS A 182 -12.59 -0.31 -9.37
N ASN A 183 -12.74 0.64 -10.30
CA ASN A 183 -13.26 1.97 -9.99
C ASN A 183 -14.74 1.97 -9.55
N THR A 184 -15.52 0.92 -9.80
CA THR A 184 -16.91 0.86 -9.32
C THR A 184 -17.00 0.78 -7.79
N CYS A 185 -15.93 0.31 -7.13
CA CYS A 185 -15.87 0.12 -5.68
C CYS A 185 -14.81 0.98 -4.99
N HIS A 186 -13.89 1.59 -5.73
CA HIS A 186 -12.74 2.32 -5.17
C HIS A 186 -12.77 3.84 -5.47
N THR A 187 -13.89 4.39 -5.93
CA THR A 187 -14.07 5.84 -6.08
C THR A 187 -14.01 6.62 -4.76
N GLY A 188 -14.32 5.98 -3.63
CA GLY A 188 -14.23 6.55 -2.29
C GLY A 188 -12.88 6.35 -1.62
N GLY A 189 -11.96 5.59 -2.23
CA GLY A 189 -10.70 5.21 -1.59
C GLY A 189 -10.78 3.95 -0.72
N ASP A 190 -11.82 3.13 -0.91
CA ASP A 190 -12.10 1.95 -0.12
C ASP A 190 -10.90 1.00 0.00
N GLY A 191 -10.68 0.49 1.21
CA GLY A 191 -9.58 -0.43 1.47
C GLY A 191 -8.18 0.18 1.31
N GLY A 192 -8.06 1.50 1.25
CA GLY A 192 -6.81 2.21 1.02
C GLY A 192 -6.35 2.13 -0.43
N PHE A 193 -7.27 1.97 -1.37
CA PHE A 193 -7.02 2.06 -2.81
C PHE A 193 -8.06 2.99 -3.43
N TYR A 194 -7.60 3.96 -4.20
CA TYR A 194 -8.47 4.93 -4.87
C TYR A 194 -8.41 4.70 -6.37
N MET A 195 -9.56 4.73 -7.04
CA MET A 195 -9.66 4.78 -8.49
C MET A 195 -10.81 5.72 -8.87
N GLY A 196 -10.47 6.84 -9.52
CA GLY A 196 -11.45 7.81 -10.01
C GLY A 196 -12.35 7.24 -11.10
N VAL A 197 -13.51 7.86 -11.26
CA VAL A 197 -14.46 7.58 -12.35
C VAL A 197 -14.08 8.39 -13.60
N GLY A 198 -13.99 7.72 -14.76
CA GLY A 198 -13.64 8.36 -16.03
C GLY A 198 -12.98 7.38 -17.01
N SER A 199 -13.03 7.69 -18.31
CA SER A 199 -12.61 6.79 -19.41
C SER A 199 -11.10 6.75 -19.67
N ASN A 200 -10.28 7.43 -18.86
CA ASN A 200 -8.83 7.31 -18.85
C ASN A 200 -8.40 7.62 -17.43
N PHE A 201 -7.52 6.80 -16.86
CA PHE A 201 -6.96 6.95 -15.50
C PHE A 201 -6.98 8.40 -15.01
N ASP A 202 -7.94 8.72 -14.15
CA ASP A 202 -8.18 10.08 -13.67
C ASP A 202 -6.90 10.63 -13.02
N PRO A 203 -6.41 11.83 -13.37
CA PRO A 203 -5.30 12.50 -12.68
C PRO A 203 -5.42 12.49 -11.15
N ASN A 204 -6.65 12.47 -10.63
CA ASN A 204 -6.93 12.32 -9.21
C ASN A 204 -6.45 10.98 -8.66
N THR A 205 -6.54 9.88 -9.43
CA THR A 205 -6.08 8.55 -9.01
C THR A 205 -4.58 8.53 -8.74
N PHE A 206 -3.80 9.12 -9.64
CA PHE A 206 -2.37 9.27 -9.43
C PHE A 206 -2.09 10.18 -8.23
N THR A 207 -2.71 11.36 -8.18
CA THR A 207 -2.54 12.33 -7.07
C THR A 207 -2.83 11.69 -5.71
N LYS A 208 -3.94 10.94 -5.58
CA LYS A 208 -4.29 10.21 -4.36
C LYS A 208 -3.27 9.13 -4.02
N SER A 209 -2.73 8.42 -5.02
CA SER A 209 -1.72 7.38 -4.83
C SER A 209 -0.41 7.89 -4.20
N GLN A 210 -0.15 9.20 -4.24
CA GLN A 210 1.04 9.83 -3.63
C GLN A 210 0.91 10.04 -2.12
N VAL A 211 -0.26 9.88 -1.53
CA VAL A 211 -0.48 10.22 -0.11
C VAL A 211 -1.10 9.06 0.64
N MET A 212 -1.00 9.11 1.96
CA MET A 212 -1.72 8.18 2.82
C MET A 212 -3.24 8.34 2.69
N PRO A 213 -4.03 7.24 2.77
CA PRO A 213 -3.58 5.86 3.00
C PRO A 213 -3.16 5.10 1.72
N PHE A 214 -3.29 5.71 0.53
CA PHE A 214 -3.21 5.01 -0.76
C PHE A 214 -1.82 4.56 -1.15
N ILE A 215 -0.81 5.38 -0.83
CA ILE A 215 0.58 5.04 -1.12
C ILE A 215 1.04 3.72 -0.46
N ALA A 216 0.43 3.34 0.66
CA ALA A 216 0.72 2.10 1.37
C ALA A 216 0.50 0.83 0.52
N LYS A 217 -0.25 0.94 -0.59
CA LYS A 217 -0.47 -0.14 -1.56
C LYS A 217 0.74 -0.43 -2.45
N TYR A 218 1.58 0.58 -2.65
CA TYR A 218 2.75 0.54 -3.52
C TYR A 218 4.05 0.49 -2.72
N ILE A 219 4.09 1.22 -1.61
CA ILE A 219 5.29 1.44 -0.80
C ILE A 219 4.96 1.22 0.68
N GLY A 220 5.72 0.34 1.32
CA GLY A 220 5.65 0.07 2.74
C GLY A 220 6.82 0.70 3.48
N LEU A 221 6.79 0.55 4.80
CA LEU A 221 7.94 0.80 5.66
C LEU A 221 8.36 -0.49 6.36
N ASN A 222 9.67 -0.71 6.47
CA ASN A 222 10.28 -1.62 7.43
C ASN A 222 11.09 -0.76 8.42
N GLY A 223 10.53 -0.50 9.60
CA GLY A 223 11.00 0.62 10.43
C GLY A 223 10.75 1.94 9.69
N THR A 224 11.82 2.61 9.25
CA THR A 224 11.76 3.86 8.46
C THR A 224 12.15 3.73 7.01
N ALA A 225 12.57 2.55 6.62
CA ALA A 225 12.98 2.34 5.25
C ALA A 225 11.77 2.20 4.36
N ALA A 226 11.71 3.03 3.33
CA ALA A 226 10.78 2.81 2.24
C ALA A 226 11.16 1.50 1.53
N VAL A 227 10.21 0.57 1.48
CA VAL A 227 10.35 -0.75 0.83
C VAL A 227 9.18 -0.98 -0.10
N PRO A 228 9.30 -1.86 -1.11
CA PRO A 228 8.15 -2.24 -1.92
C PRO A 228 7.00 -2.78 -1.05
N SER A 229 5.78 -2.35 -1.35
CA SER A 229 4.57 -3.00 -0.83
C SER A 229 4.01 -3.92 -1.89
N PHE A 230 3.70 -5.15 -1.52
CA PHE A 230 2.98 -6.09 -2.37
C PHE A 230 1.47 -6.00 -2.16
N GLY A 231 0.97 -4.87 -1.65
CA GLY A 231 -0.42 -4.70 -1.21
C GLY A 231 -1.44 -5.03 -2.30
N ILE A 232 -1.21 -4.59 -3.55
CA ILE A 232 -2.11 -4.88 -4.67
C ILE A 232 -1.95 -6.33 -5.13
N LYS A 233 -0.71 -6.77 -5.33
CA LYS A 233 -0.39 -8.15 -5.74
C LYS A 233 -0.99 -9.19 -4.79
N ALA A 234 -0.85 -9.00 -3.49
CA ALA A 234 -1.32 -9.95 -2.50
C ALA A 234 -2.85 -9.87 -2.27
N LYS A 235 -3.53 -8.84 -2.79
CA LYS A 235 -4.99 -8.78 -2.83
C LYS A 235 -5.60 -9.63 -3.95
N GLN A 236 -4.86 -9.87 -5.04
CA GLN A 236 -5.28 -10.78 -6.11
C GLN A 236 -5.51 -12.21 -5.58
N ALA A 237 -4.75 -12.61 -4.55
CA ALA A 237 -4.77 -13.94 -3.95
C ALA A 237 -5.78 -14.12 -2.81
N VAL A 238 -6.61 -13.10 -2.50
CA VAL A 238 -7.60 -13.20 -1.42
C VAL A 238 -8.79 -14.03 -1.91
N VAL A 239 -8.61 -15.35 -1.87
CA VAL A 239 -9.67 -16.37 -1.85
C VAL A 239 -10.21 -16.48 -0.43
N ALA A 240 -10.91 -15.45 0.05
CA ALA A 240 -11.69 -15.66 1.26
C ALA A 240 -12.89 -16.54 0.91
N ILE A 241 -13.15 -17.58 1.70
CA ILE A 241 -14.37 -18.41 1.69
C ILE A 241 -15.52 -17.67 2.41
N ALA A 242 -15.31 -16.40 2.75
CA ALA A 242 -16.30 -15.58 3.44
C ALA A 242 -17.44 -15.20 2.48
N PRO A 243 -18.69 -15.13 2.99
CA PRO A 243 -19.87 -14.79 2.18
C PRO A 243 -19.64 -13.51 1.38
N ALA A 244 -20.33 -13.41 0.24
CA ALA A 244 -20.04 -12.53 -0.89
C ALA A 244 -19.97 -11.00 -0.64
N TYR A 245 -20.09 -10.55 0.61
CA TYR A 245 -20.00 -9.15 1.03
C TYR A 245 -19.03 -8.89 2.18
N ALA A 246 -18.40 -9.93 2.75
CA ALA A 246 -17.40 -9.80 3.82
C ALA A 246 -15.95 -9.71 3.29
N ALA A 247 -15.73 -9.87 1.99
CA ALA A 247 -14.40 -9.93 1.39
C ALA A 247 -14.31 -9.14 0.08
N HIS A 248 -13.11 -8.63 -0.22
CA HIS A 248 -12.78 -7.95 -1.47
C HIS A 248 -12.89 -8.94 -2.66
N PRO A 249 -13.46 -8.55 -3.81
CA PRO A 249 -13.56 -9.42 -4.98
C PRO A 249 -12.19 -9.94 -5.45
N LYS A 250 -12.15 -11.17 -5.97
CA LYS A 250 -10.96 -11.72 -6.60
C LYS A 250 -10.64 -10.94 -7.88
N PHE A 251 -9.37 -10.86 -8.22
CA PHE A 251 -8.87 -10.41 -9.52
C PHE A 251 -7.53 -11.09 -9.79
N THR A 252 -7.07 -11.05 -11.03
CA THR A 252 -5.75 -11.56 -11.41
C THR A 252 -4.94 -10.43 -12.04
N ILE A 253 -3.70 -10.23 -11.60
CA ILE A 253 -2.79 -9.26 -12.21
C ILE A 253 -2.02 -9.98 -13.33
N PRO A 254 -2.17 -9.55 -14.60
CA PRO A 254 -1.34 -10.08 -15.69
C PRO A 254 0.16 -9.89 -15.42
N ALA A 255 1.00 -10.84 -15.85
CA ALA A 255 2.44 -10.81 -15.58
C ALA A 255 3.12 -9.51 -16.08
N ASP A 256 2.68 -8.99 -17.23
CA ASP A 256 3.14 -7.73 -17.79
C ASP A 256 2.73 -6.53 -16.92
N MET A 257 1.53 -6.54 -16.35
CA MET A 257 1.07 -5.51 -15.41
C MET A 257 1.86 -5.57 -14.10
N GLU A 258 2.16 -6.77 -13.59
CA GLU A 258 3.00 -6.95 -12.41
C GLU A 258 4.41 -6.38 -12.64
N GLN A 259 5.01 -6.64 -13.79
CA GLN A 259 6.30 -6.06 -14.15
C GLN A 259 6.27 -4.53 -14.16
N ARG A 260 5.24 -3.93 -14.77
CA ARG A 260 5.08 -2.47 -14.80
C ARG A 260 4.86 -1.87 -13.41
N LEU A 261 4.11 -2.56 -12.54
CA LEU A 261 3.95 -2.19 -11.14
C LEU A 261 5.30 -2.20 -10.39
N ASN A 262 6.11 -3.23 -10.59
CA ASN A 262 7.45 -3.34 -9.98
C ASN A 262 8.38 -2.21 -10.46
N VAL A 263 8.38 -1.91 -11.76
CA VAL A 263 9.16 -0.80 -12.33
C VAL A 263 8.72 0.54 -11.74
N PHE A 264 7.41 0.78 -11.64
CA PHE A 264 6.84 1.98 -11.02
C PHE A 264 7.30 2.16 -9.56
N VAL A 265 7.18 1.10 -8.74
CA VAL A 265 7.58 1.13 -7.33
C VAL A 265 9.09 1.32 -7.18
N GLN A 266 9.90 0.57 -7.93
CA GLN A 266 11.36 0.64 -7.83
C GLN A 266 11.90 2.00 -8.26
N ALA A 267 11.32 2.61 -9.30
CA ALA A 267 11.70 3.95 -9.74
C ALA A 267 11.50 5.00 -8.63
N ALA A 268 10.37 4.96 -7.93
CA ALA A 268 10.10 5.87 -6.82
C ALA A 268 11.09 5.68 -5.66
N LEU A 269 11.36 4.43 -5.28
CA LEU A 269 12.32 4.10 -4.21
C LEU A 269 13.74 4.54 -4.57
N ASN A 270 14.18 4.32 -5.81
CA ASN A 270 15.49 4.75 -6.29
C ASN A 270 15.62 6.28 -6.25
N ASN A 271 14.59 7.00 -6.73
CA ASN A 271 14.59 8.45 -6.73
C ASN A 271 14.61 9.03 -5.31
N TYR A 272 13.87 8.43 -4.38
CA TYR A 272 13.87 8.81 -2.97
C TYR A 272 15.25 8.57 -2.33
N ALA A 273 15.83 7.39 -2.53
CA ALA A 273 17.16 7.06 -2.01
C ALA A 273 18.27 7.96 -2.57
N ALA A 274 18.11 8.42 -3.82
CA ALA A 274 19.02 9.37 -4.47
C ALA A 274 18.76 10.84 -4.08
N GLY A 275 17.75 11.14 -3.26
CA GLY A 275 17.42 12.51 -2.83
C GLY A 275 16.90 13.42 -3.95
N LEU A 276 16.38 12.84 -5.03
CA LEU A 276 15.84 13.58 -6.19
C LEU A 276 14.45 14.17 -5.92
N CYS A 277 13.79 13.75 -4.84
CA CYS A 277 12.42 14.09 -4.43
C CYS A 277 12.27 13.84 -2.92
N GLY A 278 11.13 14.22 -2.32
CA GLY A 278 10.84 13.91 -0.92
C GLY A 278 11.66 14.72 0.10
N LYS A 279 12.10 15.93 -0.27
CA LYS A 279 12.83 16.84 0.62
C LYS A 279 11.92 17.35 1.72
#